data_AF-A0A7W1D0A6-F1
#
_entry.id   AF-A0A7W1D0A6-F1
#
_cell.length_a   1.000
_cell.length_b   1.000
_cell.length_c   1.000
_cell.angle_alpha   90.00
_cell.angle_beta   90.00
_cell.angle_gamma   90.00
#
_symmetry.space_group_name_H-M   'P 1'
#
loop_
_entity.id
_entity.type
_entity.pdbx_description
1 polymer ?
#
loop_
_entity_poly.entity_id
_entity_poly.type
_entity_poly.pdbx_seq_one_letter_code
_entity_poly.pdbx_strand_id
1 'polypeptide(L)'
;MGFCIKGSWHYLERDWVARPGTLVYEPPGDIHTLVVDEGVDEMQTLFILEGTVQYIDENDDLIYQDDVFSKLERYLRFCDEQGIEHRDLRY
;
A
#
# COMPACT_ATOMS: atom_id res chain seq x y z
N MET A 1 0.17 -2.80 8.33
CA MET A 1 0.00 -4.27 8.47
C MET A 1 -0.37 -4.84 7.13
N GLY A 2 0.23 -5.96 6.74
CA GLY A 2 -0.08 -6.66 5.49
C GLY A 2 -0.23 -8.16 5.67
N PHE A 3 -1.25 -8.76 5.06
CA PHE A 3 -1.38 -10.22 4.95
C PHE A 3 -1.25 -10.64 3.49
N CYS A 4 -0.18 -11.36 3.15
CA CYS A 4 0.09 -11.76 1.78
C CYS A 4 -0.83 -12.92 1.36
N ILE A 5 -1.58 -12.72 0.28
CA ILE A 5 -2.56 -13.68 -0.26
C ILE A 5 -1.97 -14.43 -1.45
N LYS A 6 -1.25 -13.74 -2.34
CA LYS A 6 -0.65 -14.29 -3.56
C LYS A 6 0.66 -13.59 -3.90
N GLY A 7 1.56 -14.33 -4.54
CA GLY A 7 2.86 -13.82 -4.99
C GLY A 7 3.83 -13.67 -3.83
N SER A 8 4.80 -12.77 -3.99
CA SER A 8 5.71 -12.39 -2.93
C SER A 8 6.15 -10.95 -3.07
N TRP A 9 6.48 -10.33 -1.94
CA TRP A 9 7.01 -8.97 -1.89
C TRP A 9 7.88 -8.81 -0.64
N HIS A 10 8.67 -7.75 -0.61
CA HIS A 10 9.52 -7.42 0.53
C HIS A 10 9.71 -5.91 0.64
N TYR A 11 10.34 -5.49 1.72
CA TYR A 11 10.87 -4.15 1.88
C TYR A 11 12.39 -4.20 1.68
N LEU A 12 12.97 -3.26 0.93
CA LEU A 12 14.43 -3.20 0.70
C LEU A 12 15.23 -3.09 2.01
N GLU A 13 14.61 -2.53 3.05
CA GLU A 13 15.18 -2.29 4.37
C GLU A 13 15.06 -3.50 5.30
N ARG A 14 14.65 -4.66 4.79
CA ARG A 14 14.37 -5.88 5.56
C ARG A 14 14.96 -7.13 4.91
N ASP A 15 15.37 -8.08 5.74
CA ASP A 15 15.94 -9.35 5.29
C ASP A 15 14.88 -10.45 5.02
N TRP A 16 13.59 -10.14 5.19
CA TRP A 16 12.51 -11.09 5.01
C TRP A 16 11.76 -10.86 3.69
N VAL A 17 11.10 -11.91 3.21
CA VAL A 17 10.21 -11.86 2.03
C VAL A 17 8.84 -12.42 2.44
N ALA A 18 7.80 -11.60 2.28
CA ALA A 18 6.43 -12.02 2.51
C ALA A 18 5.97 -12.94 1.39
N ARG A 19 5.36 -14.07 1.77
CA ARG A 19 4.80 -15.09 0.89
C ARG A 19 3.35 -15.39 1.31
N PRO A 20 2.57 -16.14 0.53
CA PRO A 20 1.18 -16.40 0.88
C PRO A 20 1.05 -16.97 2.30
N GLY A 21 0.24 -16.34 3.14
CA GLY A 21 0.07 -16.67 4.56
C GLY A 21 0.97 -15.87 5.52
N THR A 22 1.92 -15.07 5.04
CA THR A 22 2.72 -14.18 5.90
C THR A 22 1.88 -13.00 6.39
N LEU A 23 1.87 -12.77 7.70
CA LEU A 23 1.44 -11.53 8.32
C LEU A 23 2.65 -10.65 8.62
N VAL A 24 2.64 -9.42 8.10
CA VAL A 24 3.65 -8.39 8.32
C VAL A 24 3.06 -7.30 9.20
N TYR A 25 3.79 -6.94 10.26
CA TYR A 25 3.49 -5.80 11.12
C TYR A 25 4.54 -4.72 10.92
N GLU A 26 4.07 -3.49 10.69
CA GLU A 26 4.90 -2.31 10.48
C GLU A 26 4.63 -1.34 11.63
N PRO A 27 5.63 -1.04 12.48
CA PRO A 27 5.44 -0.12 13.57
C PRO A 27 5.27 1.33 13.05
N PRO A 28 4.62 2.22 13.82
CA PRO A 28 4.52 3.63 13.45
C PRO A 28 5.90 4.28 13.24
N GLY A 29 6.01 5.11 12.21
CA GLY A 29 7.27 5.77 11.85
C GLY A 29 8.25 4.88 11.08
N ASP A 30 7.85 3.67 10.72
CA ASP A 30 8.68 2.80 9.89
C ASP A 30 8.77 3.32 8.45
N ILE A 31 9.99 3.48 7.95
CA ILE A 31 10.28 3.93 6.59
C ILE A 31 10.71 2.71 5.78
N HIS A 32 10.05 2.48 4.65
CA HIS A 32 10.30 1.31 3.83
C HIS A 32 9.96 1.50 2.36
N THR A 33 10.57 0.66 1.52
CA THR A 33 10.36 0.62 0.08
C THR A 33 9.78 -0.73 -0.34
N LEU A 34 8.47 -0.77 -0.67
CA LEU A 34 7.80 -2.01 -1.10
C LEU A 34 8.28 -2.42 -2.49
N VAL A 35 8.78 -3.65 -2.62
CA VAL A 35 9.27 -4.21 -3.88
C VAL A 35 8.67 -5.59 -4.14
N VAL A 36 8.30 -5.79 -5.40
CA VAL A 36 7.94 -7.08 -5.99
C VAL A 36 9.03 -7.43 -6.98
N ASP A 37 9.72 -8.55 -6.77
CA ASP A 37 10.85 -8.96 -7.61
C ASP A 37 10.41 -9.34 -9.03
N GLU A 38 11.34 -9.21 -9.99
CA GLU A 38 11.14 -9.71 -11.35
C GLU A 38 10.80 -11.21 -11.36
N GLY A 39 9.82 -11.60 -12.18
CA GLY A 39 9.35 -12.98 -12.27
C GLY A 39 8.20 -13.33 -11.31
N VAL A 40 7.79 -12.43 -10.43
CA VAL A 40 6.52 -12.55 -9.70
C VAL A 40 5.39 -12.02 -10.59
N ASP A 41 4.62 -12.95 -11.18
CA ASP A 41 3.54 -12.59 -12.13
C ASP A 41 2.46 -11.68 -11.51
N GLU A 42 2.12 -11.89 -10.24
CA GLU A 42 1.11 -11.11 -9.52
C GLU A 42 1.36 -11.13 -8.02
N MET A 43 1.20 -9.97 -7.38
CA MET A 43 1.17 -9.83 -5.92
C MET A 43 -0.19 -9.35 -5.46
N GLN A 44 -0.76 -10.04 -4.46
CA GLN A 44 -1.98 -9.62 -3.77
C GLN A 44 -1.75 -9.66 -2.26
N THR A 45 -1.98 -8.53 -1.60
CA THR A 45 -1.84 -8.39 -0.15
C THR A 45 -2.99 -7.57 0.40
N LEU A 46 -3.60 -8.06 1.49
CA LEU A 46 -4.55 -7.28 2.27
C LEU A 46 -3.77 -6.36 3.20
N PHE A 47 -3.80 -5.05 2.92
CA PHE A 47 -3.23 -4.05 3.80
C PHE A 47 -4.30 -3.39 4.67
N ILE A 48 -3.98 -3.25 5.95
CA ILE A 48 -4.69 -2.39 6.90
C ILE A 48 -3.70 -1.29 7.28
N LEU A 49 -4.00 -0.08 6.84
CA LEU A 49 -3.19 1.12 7.04
C LEU A 49 -3.91 2.05 8.01
N GLU A 50 -3.15 2.64 8.93
CA GLU A 50 -3.64 3.63 9.89
C GLU A 50 -2.83 4.92 9.72
N GLY A 51 -3.51 6.06 9.80
CA GLY A 51 -2.87 7.37 9.63
C GLY A 51 -2.66 7.75 8.17
N THR A 52 -1.46 8.24 7.85
CA THR A 52 -1.08 8.74 6.53
C THR A 52 0.07 7.91 5.95
N VAL A 53 0.16 7.87 4.62
CA VAL A 53 1.32 7.37 3.90
C VAL A 53 2.09 8.58 3.38
N GLN A 54 3.32 8.75 3.85
CA GLN A 54 4.21 9.82 3.45
C GLN A 54 5.27 9.27 2.50
N TYR A 55 5.45 9.96 1.38
CA TYR A 55 6.47 9.63 0.39
C TYR A 55 7.60 10.64 0.55
N ILE A 56 8.81 10.12 0.71
CA ILE A 56 10.04 10.90 0.85
C ILE A 56 10.94 10.66 -0.36
N ASP A 57 11.79 11.63 -0.66
CA ASP A 57 12.85 11.46 -1.65
C ASP A 57 14.17 10.95 -1.02
N GLU A 58 15.22 10.90 -1.83
CA GLU A 58 16.56 10.44 -1.43
C GLU A 58 17.28 11.35 -0.40
N ASN A 59 16.75 12.55 -0.14
CA ASN A 59 17.28 13.49 0.85
C ASN A 59 16.43 13.54 2.13
N ASP A 60 15.52 12.57 2.31
CA ASP A 60 14.53 12.50 3.39
C ASP A 60 13.50 13.66 3.38
N ASP A 61 13.36 14.36 2.25
CA ASP A 61 12.37 15.43 2.11
C ASP A 61 10.99 14.86 1.76
N LEU A 62 9.94 15.34 2.44
CA LEU A 62 8.56 14.96 2.17
C LEU A 62 8.10 15.52 0.82
N ILE A 63 7.82 14.64 -0.14
CA ILE A 63 7.37 15.03 -1.49
C ILE A 63 5.87 14.84 -1.72
N TYR A 64 5.23 13.92 -0.99
CA TYR A 64 3.79 13.65 -1.13
C TYR A 64 3.21 12.97 0.12
N GLN A 65 1.93 13.16 0.37
CA GLN A 65 1.20 12.51 1.46
C GLN A 65 -0.18 12.05 0.98
N ASP A 66 -0.54 10.82 1.33
CA ASP A 66 -1.84 10.19 1.09
C ASP A 66 -2.50 9.84 2.43
N ASP A 67 -3.81 10.00 2.52
CA ASP A 67 -4.62 9.81 3.71
C ASP A 67 -6.00 9.24 3.33
N VAL A 68 -6.89 9.06 4.30
CA VAL A 68 -8.22 8.50 4.02
C VAL A 68 -9.05 9.34 3.05
N PHE A 69 -8.89 10.67 3.08
CA PHE A 69 -9.67 11.58 2.23
C PHE A 69 -9.17 11.54 0.78
N SER A 70 -7.87 11.61 0.59
CA SER A 70 -7.23 11.54 -0.73
C SER A 70 -7.38 10.15 -1.37
N LYS A 71 -7.38 9.06 -0.59
CA LYS A 71 -7.75 7.73 -1.08
C LYS A 71 -9.22 7.63 -1.49
N LEU A 72 -10.14 8.19 -0.69
CA LEU A 72 -11.57 8.20 -1.02
C LEU A 72 -11.82 9.01 -2.30
N GLU A 73 -11.22 10.20 -2.42
CA GLU A 73 -11.30 11.02 -3.63
C GLU A 73 -10.78 10.28 -4.85
N ARG A 74 -9.63 9.59 -4.74
CA ARG A 74 -9.06 8.79 -5.84
C ARG A 74 -10.02 7.69 -6.30
N TYR A 75 -10.66 6.98 -5.36
CA TYR A 75 -11.65 5.95 -5.66
C TYR A 75 -12.88 6.54 -6.37
N LEU A 76 -13.48 7.60 -5.82
CA LEU A 76 -14.66 8.24 -6.40
C LEU A 76 -14.39 8.77 -7.81
N ARG A 77 -13.27 9.47 -7.99
CA ARG A 77 -12.86 9.99 -9.30
C ARG A 77 -12.68 8.89 -10.34
N PHE A 78 -12.02 7.78 -9.98
CA PHE A 78 -11.87 6.64 -10.88
C PHE A 78 -13.22 6.03 -11.25
N CYS A 79 -14.12 5.87 -10.28
CA CYS A 79 -15.48 5.37 -10.53
C CYS A 79 -16.23 6.27 -11.53
N ASP A 80 -16.22 7.59 -11.34
CA ASP A 80 -16.86 8.54 -12.23
C ASP A 80 -16.27 8.49 -13.66
N GLU A 81 -14.94 8.46 -13.78
CA GLU A 81 -14.23 8.40 -15.06
C GLU A 81 -14.54 7.12 -15.85
N GLN A 82 -14.77 6.01 -15.16
CA GLN A 82 -15.07 4.70 -15.76
C GLN A 82 -16.57 4.41 -15.85
N GLY A 83 -17.44 5.31 -15.38
CA GLY A 83 -18.89 5.08 -15.32
C GLY A 83 -19.29 3.93 -14.38
N ILE A 84 -18.50 3.69 -13.33
CA ILE A 84 -18.77 2.67 -12.32
C ILE A 84 -19.57 3.31 -11.18
N GLU A 85 -20.71 2.72 -10.82
CA GLU A 85 -21.45 3.16 -9.64
C GLU A 85 -20.63 2.90 -8.37
N HIS A 86 -20.22 3.99 -7.70
CA HIS A 86 -19.43 3.88 -6.49
C HIS A 86 -20.29 3.44 -5.29
N ARG A 87 -19.74 2.55 -4.46
CA ARG A 87 -20.27 2.28 -3.12
C ARG A 87 -19.90 3.39 -2.13
N ASP A 88 -20.75 3.61 -1.14
CA ASP A 88 -20.39 4.46 0.02
C ASP A 88 -19.42 3.69 0.92
N LEU A 89 -18.24 4.27 1.14
CA LEU A 89 -17.15 3.68 1.93
C LEU A 89 -16.91 4.45 3.25
N ARG A 90 -17.80 5.38 3.61
CA ARG A 90 -17.65 6.19 4.83
C ARG A 90 -18.21 5.53 6.08
N TYR A 91 -19.02 4.47 5.91
CA TYR A 91 -19.79 3.82 6.97
C TYR A 91 -19.87 2.30 6.75
#